data_AF-A0A929G4N9-F1
#
_entry.id   AF-A0A929G4N9-F1
#
_cell.length_a   1.000
_cell.length_b   1.000
_cell.length_c   1.000
_cell.angle_alpha   90.00
_cell.angle_beta   90.00
_cell.angle_gamma   90.00
#
_symmetry.space_group_name_H-M   'P 1'
#
loop_
_entity.id
_entity.type
_entity.pdbx_description
1 polymer ?
#
loop_
_entity_poly.entity_id
_entity_poly.type
_entity_poly.pdbx_seq_one_letter_code
_entity_poly.pdbx_strand_id
1 'polypeptide(L)' 'MATPLLTTKLYIPPPRPNLVPRPRLIERLNAGLHRKLTLVSAPAGFGKTTLLSEWVNQILEIRDRRLDSGETSP' A
#
# COMPACT_ATOMS: atom_id res chain seq x y z
N MET A 1 -0.15 -31.91 3.88
CA MET A 1 1.11 -31.31 4.36
C MET A 1 0.87 -29.81 4.51
N ALA A 2 0.90 -29.25 5.72
CA ALA A 2 0.73 -27.82 5.93
C ALA A 2 2.03 -27.08 5.59
N THR A 3 1.96 -26.03 4.77
CA THR A 3 3.12 -25.20 4.45
C THR A 3 3.38 -24.24 5.62
N PRO A 4 4.58 -24.25 6.24
CA PRO A 4 4.87 -23.32 7.33
C PRO A 4 4.81 -21.88 6.82
N LEU A 5 3.99 -21.05 7.47
CA LEU A 5 3.88 -19.63 7.14
C LEU A 5 4.96 -18.84 7.87
N LEU A 6 5.71 -18.03 7.12
CA LEU A 6 6.65 -17.07 7.69
C LEU A 6 5.90 -15.83 8.13
N THR A 7 5.86 -15.59 9.44
CA THR A 7 5.16 -14.46 10.06
C THR A 7 5.56 -13.12 9.44
N THR A 8 6.83 -12.92 9.13
CA THR A 8 7.35 -11.67 8.51
C THR A 8 6.76 -11.35 7.13
N LYS A 9 6.23 -12.34 6.41
CA LYS A 9 5.55 -12.13 5.12
C LYS A 9 4.07 -11.75 5.25
N LEU A 10 3.56 -11.74 6.48
CA LEU A 10 2.18 -11.34 6.79
C LEU A 10 2.07 -9.88 7.25
N TYR A 11 3.20 -9.20 7.44
CA TYR A 11 3.25 -7.80 7.84
C TYR A 11 3.61 -6.89 6.66
N ILE A 12 3.02 -5.70 6.65
CA ILE A 12 3.38 -4.65 5.69
C ILE A 12 4.78 -4.15 6.04
N PRO A 13 5.75 -4.19 5.09
CA PRO A 13 7.07 -3.63 5.34
C PRO A 13 6.97 -2.12 5.64
N PRO A 14 7.74 -1.60 6.61
CA PRO A 14 7.72 -0.19 6.93
C PRO A 14 8.20 0.66 5.73
N PRO A 15 7.65 1.87 5.56
CA PRO A 15 8.12 2.78 4.53
C PRO A 15 9.60 3.12 4.75
N ARG A 16 10.37 3.16 3.65
CA ARG A 16 11.80 3.48 3.71
C ARG A 16 11.98 5.01 3.71
N PRO A 17 12.89 5.59 4.50
CA PRO A 17 13.04 7.04 4.63
C PRO A 17 13.46 7.74 3.32
N ASN A 18 14.22 7.07 2.45
CA ASN A 18 14.70 7.63 1.19
C ASN A 18 13.85 7.18 -0.02
N LEU A 19 12.54 7.12 0.16
CA LEU A 19 11.62 6.72 -0.91
C LEU A 19 11.49 7.84 -1.93
N VAL A 20 11.72 7.54 -3.21
CA VAL A 20 11.40 8.47 -4.30
C VAL A 20 9.89 8.40 -4.57
N PRO A 21 9.14 9.52 -4.44
CA PRO A 21 7.70 9.53 -4.68
C PRO A 21 7.35 9.10 -6.11
N ARG A 22 6.31 8.26 -6.25
CA ARG A 22 5.85 7.74 -7.56
C ARG A 22 4.36 8.03 -7.82
N PRO A 23 3.92 9.30 -7.82
CA PRO A 23 2.50 9.68 -7.86
C PRO A 23 1.75 9.06 -9.05
N ARG A 24 2.36 9.04 -10.25
CA ARG A 24 1.76 8.43 -11.45
C ARG A 24 1.47 6.93 -11.30
N LEU A 25 2.29 6.19 -10.55
CA LEU A 25 2.06 4.76 -10.31
C LEU A 25 1.01 4.54 -9.22
N ILE A 26 1.01 5.41 -8.20
CA ILE A 26 -0.01 5.43 -7.16
C ILE A 26 -1.40 5.70 -7.76
N GLU A 27 -1.54 6.69 -8.63
CA GLU A 27 -2.79 6.99 -9.34
C GLU A 27 -3.30 5.79 -10.14
N ARG A 28 -2.40 5.07 -10.82
CA ARG A 28 -2.76 3.84 -11.54
C ARG A 28 -3.23 2.72 -10.62
N LEU A 29 -2.61 2.58 -9.44
CA LEU A 29 -3.06 1.61 -8.43
C LEU A 29 -4.42 1.98 -7.85
N ASN A 30 -4.65 3.27 -7.58
CA ASN A 30 -5.95 3.79 -7.14
C ASN A 30 -7.05 3.52 -8.17
N ALA A 31 -6.79 3.80 -9.46
CA ALA A 31 -7.72 3.46 -10.53
C ALA A 31 -7.99 1.94 -10.62
N GLY A 32 -6.99 1.12 -10.28
CA GLY A 32 -7.10 -0.33 -10.20
C GLY A 32 -8.03 -0.85 -9.09
N LEU A 33 -8.32 -0.07 -8.05
CA LEU A 33 -9.28 -0.43 -6.99
C LEU A 33 -10.71 -0.63 -7.52
N HIS A 34 -11.03 0.00 -8.65
CA HIS A 34 -12.33 -0.14 -9.32
C HIS A 34 -12.40 -1.37 -10.24
N ARG A 35 -11.36 -2.21 -10.27
CA ARG A 35 -11.27 -3.42 -11.09
C ARG A 35 -11.30 -4.66 -10.22
N LYS A 36 -11.78 -5.78 -10.79
CA LYS A 36 -11.80 -7.09 -10.10
C LYS A 36 -10.40 -7.65 -9.83
N LEU A 37 -9.40 -7.25 -10.62
CA LEU A 37 -8.02 -7.70 -10.50
C LEU A 37 -7.07 -6.64 -11.05
N THR A 38 -5.98 -6.38 -10.32
CA THR A 38 -4.86 -5.54 -10.76
C THR A 38 -3.55 -6.32 -10.66
N LEU A 39 -2.82 -6.45 -11.77
CA LEU A 39 -1.53 -7.13 -11.83
C LEU A 39 -0.38 -6.11 -11.83
N VAL A 40 0.54 -6.26 -10.90
CA VAL A 40 1.79 -5.46 -10.84
C VAL A 40 2.95 -6.34 -11.27
N SER A 41 3.50 -6.08 -12.45
CA SER A 41 4.62 -6.84 -13.03
C SER A 41 5.83 -5.95 -13.28
N ALA A 42 7.01 -6.45 -12.91
CA ALA A 42 8.33 -5.87 -13.14
C ALA A 42 9.41 -6.90 -12.77
N PRO A 43 10.65 -6.78 -13.28
CA PRO A 43 11.75 -7.68 -12.89
C PRO A 43 12.10 -7.59 -11.39
N ALA A 44 12.94 -8.52 -10.92
CA ALA A 44 13.47 -8.47 -9.56
C ALA A 44 14.25 -7.16 -9.32
N GLY A 45 14.15 -6.59 -8.11
CA GLY A 45 14.83 -5.32 -7.78
C GLY A 45 14.13 -4.02 -8.21
N PHE A 46 13.11 -4.06 -9.08
CA PHE A 46 12.44 -2.85 -9.59
C PHE A 46 11.53 -2.10 -8.59
N GLY A 47 11.41 -2.60 -7.36
CA GLY A 47 10.65 -1.94 -6.29
C GLY A 47 9.15 -2.22 -6.31
N LYS A 48 8.69 -3.38 -6.81
CA LYS A 48 7.27 -3.78 -6.74
C LYS A 48 6.70 -3.73 -5.32
N THR A 49 7.38 -4.42 -4.39
CA THR A 49 7.00 -4.43 -2.98
C THR A 49 7.07 -3.02 -2.38
N THR A 50 8.09 -2.25 -2.75
CA THR A 50 8.27 -0.87 -2.30
C THR A 50 7.11 0.03 -2.73
N LEU A 51 6.66 -0.05 -3.99
CA LEU A 51 5.51 0.69 -4.49
C LEU A 51 4.21 0.30 -3.76
N LEU A 52 4.00 -1.01 -3.53
CA LEU A 52 2.80 -1.49 -2.83
C LEU A 52 2.80 -1.08 -1.35
N SER A 53 3.96 -1.10 -0.68
CA SER A 53 4.10 -0.60 0.68
C SER A 53 3.77 0.90 0.76
N GLU A 54 4.31 1.72 -0.14
CA GLU A 54 3.98 3.16 -0.22
C GLU A 54 2.47 3.37 -0.37
N TRP A 55 1.87 2.67 -1.33
CA TRP A 55 0.45 2.78 -1.63
C TRP A 55 -0.46 2.40 -0.45
N VAL A 56 -0.17 1.28 0.22
CA VAL A 56 -0.95 0.83 1.39
C VAL A 56 -0.82 1.82 2.55
N ASN A 57 0.39 2.33 2.83
CA ASN A 57 0.57 3.33 3.89
C ASN A 57 -0.24 4.61 3.60
N GLN A 58 -0.27 5.10 2.36
CA GLN A 58 -1.12 6.24 1.99
C GLN A 58 -2.61 5.97 2.22
N ILE A 59 -3.10 4.77 1.88
CA ILE A 59 -4.50 4.40 2.14
C ILE A 59 -4.80 4.36 3.65
N LEU A 60 -3.89 3.80 4.44
CA LEU A 60 -4.06 3.70 5.90
C LEU A 60 -4.02 5.08 6.56
N GLU A 61 -3.09 5.97 6.16
CA GLU A 61 -3.06 7.35 6.64
C GLU A 61 -4.34 8.12 6.30
N ILE A 62 -4.88 7.94 5.09
CA ILE A 62 -6.16 8.56 4.70
C ILE A 62 -7.31 8.04 5.58
N ARG A 63 -7.29 6.74 5.91
CA ARG A 63 -8.31 6.13 6.77
C ARG A 63 -8.24 6.66 8.20
N ASP A 64 -7.04 6.78 8.76
CA ASP A 64 -6.81 7.26 10.12
C ASP A 64 -7.30 8.70 10.27
N ARG A 65 -6.92 9.59 9.34
CA ARG A 65 -7.39 10.99 9.32
C ARG A 65 -8.91 11.12 9.16
N ARG A 66 -9.57 10.14 8.54
CA ARG A 66 -11.03 10.14 8.36
C ARG A 66 -11.76 9.77 9.66
N LEU A 67 -11.12 9.04 10.56
CA LEU A 67 -11.67 8.70 11.87
C LEU A 67 -11.61 9.90 12.83
N ASP A 68 -10.57 10.74 12.72
CA ASP A 68 -10.41 11.93 13.55
C ASP A 68 -11.41 13.07 13.21
N SER A 69 -11.99 13.04 12.02
CA SER A 69 -12.98 14.04 11.56
C SER A 69 -14.42 13.77 12.02
N GLY A 70 -14.62 12.84 12.94
CA GLY A 70 -15.92 12.35 13.37
C GLY A 70 -16.45 12.88 14.71
N GLU A 71 -16.02 14.04 15.24
CA GLU A 71 -16.63 14.56 16.47
C GLU A 71 -16.42 16.07 16.67
N THR A 72 -17.06 16.90 15.85
CA THR A 72 -17.48 18.23 16.29
C THR A 72 -18.70 18.66 15.48
N SER A 73 -19.88 18.33 16.00
CA SER A 73 -21.09 19.13 15.77
C SER A 73 -21.51 19.73 17.11
N PRO A 74 -21.96 21.00 17.12
CA PRO A 74 -22.33 21.74 18.33
C PRO A 74 -23.59 21.21 19.01
#